data_AF-A0A8T3MJJ6-F1
#
_entry.id   AF-A0A8T3MJJ6-F1
#
_cell.length_a   1.000
_cell.length_b   1.000
_cell.length_c   1.000
_cell.angle_alpha   90.00
_cell.angle_beta   90.00
_cell.angle_gamma   90.00
#
_symmetry.space_group_name_H-M   'P 1'
#
loop_
_entity.id
_entity.type
_entity.pdbx_description
1 polymer ?
#
loop_
_entity_poly.entity_id
_entity_poly.type
_entity_poly.pdbx_seq_one_letter_code
_entity_poly.pdbx_strand_id
1 'polypeptide(L)'
;PVTTRARLLADWWEHARDDLPGNVMLALRRRDVTDLNQLARSLMVADGRLGKERLTIPGREFAAGDRVVCLRNSDVLRVKNGTTGTVERVDLGQRTLTVSTDRGPTVELSRRYLEAGNVRHAYALTGHAAQGLTVERAFVLGAGEARLQEWGYVALSRARAETRLYVTGNPREHESHFHDLDDRDPLTRFGRALEESAVEPLAVDQRPLRSGPRHEARPEIERAPLSPDDHLHLRLLEHKRRALTKTRDAAERKLEAAERELAQCGPLRHRRRDEFRGEIALQRRAVDLTNERLAVTTTSLDTSRLEIRRRDRGVDRRVRELDGRARRREGMGLTLER
;
A
#
# COMPACT_ATOMS: atom_id res chain seq x y z
N PRO A 1 14.90 -0.32 4.38
CA PRO A 1 13.63 0.33 4.81
C PRO A 1 13.82 1.33 5.98
N VAL A 2 14.48 0.92 7.07
CA VAL A 2 14.73 1.79 8.24
C VAL A 2 15.68 2.95 7.89
N THR A 3 16.74 2.68 7.13
CA THR A 3 17.74 3.67 6.71
C THR A 3 17.15 4.80 5.87
N THR A 4 16.21 4.49 4.97
CA THR A 4 15.56 5.49 4.11
C THR A 4 14.70 6.47 4.91
N ARG A 5 13.91 5.96 5.87
CA ARG A 5 13.08 6.82 6.74
C ARG A 5 13.93 7.67 7.67
N ALA A 6 15.01 7.11 8.22
CA ALA A 6 15.95 7.85 9.04
C ALA A 6 16.60 9.00 8.26
N ARG A 7 17.02 8.75 7.01
CA ARG A 7 17.55 9.80 6.13
C ARG A 7 16.50 10.87 5.82
N LEU A 8 15.28 10.47 5.46
CA LEU A 8 14.18 11.41 5.23
C LEU A 8 13.96 12.32 6.44
N LEU A 9 13.93 11.74 7.64
CA LEU A 9 13.76 12.51 8.88
C LEU A 9 14.93 13.45 9.15
N ALA A 10 16.16 13.03 8.90
CA ALA A 10 17.35 13.86 9.07
C ALA A 10 17.33 15.06 8.13
N ASP A 11 17.09 14.84 6.84
CA ASP A 11 16.99 15.89 5.82
C ASP A 11 15.79 16.82 6.09
N TRP A 12 14.65 16.28 6.53
CA TRP A 12 13.52 17.11 6.95
C TRP A 12 13.89 17.98 8.15
N TRP A 13 14.56 17.41 9.15
CA TRP A 13 14.94 18.10 10.38
C TRP A 13 15.95 19.23 10.15
N GLU A 14 16.88 19.05 9.21
CA GLU A 14 17.86 20.07 8.81
C GLU A 14 17.20 21.43 8.48
N HIS A 15 16.03 21.39 7.85
CA HIS A 15 15.28 22.57 7.46
C HIS A 15 14.12 22.91 8.43
N ALA A 16 13.40 21.90 8.91
CA ALA A 16 12.22 22.08 9.76
C ALA A 16 12.54 22.65 11.15
N ARG A 17 13.79 22.50 11.63
CA ARG A 17 14.26 23.11 12.87
C ARG A 17 14.24 24.65 12.83
N ASP A 18 14.36 25.23 11.64
CA ASP A 18 14.43 26.68 11.43
C ASP A 18 13.10 27.22 10.86
N ASP A 19 12.41 26.44 10.03
CA ASP A 19 11.10 26.79 9.45
C ASP A 19 10.14 25.59 9.48
N LEU A 20 9.54 25.33 10.65
CA LEU A 20 8.65 24.19 10.81
C LEU A 20 7.39 24.23 9.93
N PRO A 21 6.71 25.39 9.74
CA PRO A 21 5.54 25.47 8.86
C PRO A 21 5.88 25.29 7.37
N GLY A 22 7.06 25.71 6.92
CA GLY A 22 7.49 25.59 5.53
C GLY A 22 8.00 24.20 5.13
N ASN A 23 8.12 23.24 6.03
CA ASN A 23 8.70 21.93 5.74
C ASN A 23 7.76 20.78 6.15
N VAL A 24 7.36 19.94 5.19
CA VAL A 24 6.44 18.82 5.45
C VAL A 24 6.95 17.50 4.89
N MET A 25 6.69 16.42 5.63
CA MET A 25 6.88 15.07 5.11
C MET A 25 5.58 14.56 4.48
N LEU A 26 5.66 13.94 3.30
CA LEU A 26 4.51 13.36 2.61
C LEU A 26 4.70 11.85 2.47
N ALA A 27 3.66 11.08 2.73
CA ALA A 27 3.68 9.63 2.50
C ALA A 27 2.35 9.14 1.93
N LEU A 28 2.39 8.00 1.22
CA LEU A 28 1.20 7.42 0.62
C LEU A 28 0.32 6.74 1.68
N ARG A 29 0.91 5.87 2.50
CA ARG A 29 0.15 5.07 3.46
C ARG A 29 -0.02 5.80 4.80
N ARG A 30 -1.22 5.71 5.37
CA ARG A 30 -1.54 6.29 6.69
C ARG A 30 -0.67 5.75 7.83
N ARG A 31 -0.18 4.51 7.72
CA ARG A 31 0.78 3.94 8.70
C ARG A 31 2.10 4.71 8.67
N ASP A 32 2.63 5.00 7.47
CA ASP A 32 3.90 5.68 7.31
C ASP A 32 3.79 7.13 7.80
N VAL A 33 2.65 7.79 7.55
CA VAL A 33 2.34 9.11 8.13
C VAL A 33 2.31 9.06 9.66
N THR A 34 1.78 7.99 10.25
CA THR A 34 1.70 7.86 11.71
C THR A 34 3.10 7.67 12.31
N ASP A 35 3.90 6.77 11.73
CA ASP A 35 5.28 6.51 12.14
C ASP A 35 6.14 7.78 12.02
N LEU A 36 6.05 8.49 10.88
CA LEU A 36 6.81 9.74 10.67
C LEU A 36 6.42 10.84 11.65
N ASN A 37 5.13 11.00 11.95
CA ASN A 37 4.68 11.97 12.96
C ASN A 37 5.21 11.63 14.36
N GLN A 38 5.25 10.35 14.74
CA GLN A 38 5.80 9.93 16.04
C GLN A 38 7.30 10.20 16.14
N LEU A 39 8.04 9.89 15.07
CA LEU A 39 9.49 10.12 15.01
C LEU A 39 9.82 11.62 15.01
N ALA A 40 9.11 12.42 14.20
CA ALA A 40 9.27 13.88 14.19
C ALA A 40 8.96 14.50 15.55
N ARG A 41 7.87 14.10 16.20
CA ARG A 41 7.54 14.58 17.54
C ARG A 41 8.61 14.19 18.56
N SER A 42 9.19 13.00 18.44
CA SER A 42 10.29 12.56 19.32
C SER A 42 11.53 13.45 19.15
N LEU A 43 11.84 13.88 17.92
CA LEU A 43 12.90 14.87 17.65
C LEU A 43 12.57 16.23 18.27
N MET A 44 11.33 16.71 18.13
CA MET A 44 10.87 17.96 18.75
C MET A 44 11.00 17.94 20.27
N VAL A 45 10.72 16.80 20.91
CA VAL A 45 10.93 16.60 22.35
C VAL A 45 12.42 16.62 22.70
N ALA A 46 13.24 15.86 21.96
CA ALA A 46 14.67 15.74 22.22
C ALA A 46 15.41 17.08 22.07
N ASP A 47 14.98 17.92 21.13
CA ASP A 47 15.53 19.27 20.90
C ASP A 47 14.91 20.34 21.82
N GLY A 48 14.00 19.97 22.72
CA GLY A 48 13.37 20.90 23.67
C GLY A 48 12.43 21.92 23.02
N ARG A 49 11.90 21.63 21.82
CA ARG A 49 11.01 22.52 21.05
C ARG A 49 9.55 22.48 21.50
N LEU A 50 9.19 21.50 22.32
CA LEU A 50 7.84 21.39 22.88
C LEU A 50 7.80 21.98 24.30
N GLY A 51 6.66 22.61 24.65
CA GLY A 51 6.41 23.15 25.99
C GLY A 51 6.51 22.09 27.10
N LYS A 52 6.19 22.43 28.36
CA LYS A 52 6.21 21.45 29.47
C LYS A 52 4.85 20.78 29.68
N GLU A 53 3.77 21.51 29.42
CA GLU A 53 2.41 21.05 29.55
C GLU A 53 2.10 20.02 28.46
N ARG A 54 1.37 18.96 28.83
CA ARG A 54 0.94 17.89 27.93
C ARG A 54 -0.55 17.67 28.07
N LEU A 55 -1.31 17.98 27.02
CA LEU A 55 -2.72 17.65 26.97
C LEU A 55 -2.90 16.28 26.33
N THR A 56 -3.23 15.30 27.16
CA THR A 56 -3.56 13.95 26.72
C THR A 56 -5.04 13.84 26.35
N ILE A 57 -5.30 13.27 25.17
CA ILE A 57 -6.61 12.84 24.69
C ILE A 57 -6.54 11.36 24.30
N PRO A 58 -7.67 10.66 24.03
CA PRO A 58 -7.63 9.27 23.64
C PRO A 58 -6.69 9.01 22.44
N GLY A 59 -5.59 8.28 22.71
CA GLY A 59 -4.60 7.87 21.72
C GLY A 59 -3.63 8.94 21.23
N ARG A 60 -3.63 10.17 21.79
CA ARG A 60 -2.74 11.27 21.38
C ARG A 60 -2.41 12.22 22.53
N GLU A 61 -1.33 12.95 22.37
CA GLU A 61 -0.89 13.98 23.30
C GLU A 61 -0.41 15.19 22.50
N PHE A 62 -0.74 16.40 22.98
CA PHE A 62 -0.31 17.66 22.36
C PHE A 62 0.42 18.54 23.36
N ALA A 63 1.39 19.30 22.87
CA ALA A 63 2.15 20.32 23.59
C ALA A 63 2.20 21.63 22.79
N ALA A 64 2.50 22.74 23.46
CA ALA A 64 2.89 23.96 22.75
C ALA A 64 4.13 23.65 21.87
N GLY A 65 4.16 24.18 20.65
CA GLY A 65 5.14 23.87 19.61
C GLY A 65 4.72 22.74 18.64
N ASP A 66 3.68 21.95 18.96
CA ASP A 66 3.25 20.88 18.06
C ASP A 66 2.62 21.43 16.76
N ARG A 67 2.96 20.81 15.62
CA ARG A 67 2.25 21.03 14.36
C ARG A 67 1.02 20.16 14.29
N VAL A 68 -0.12 20.77 13.96
CA VAL A 68 -1.42 20.08 13.93
C VAL A 68 -2.20 20.36 12.65
N VAL A 69 -3.11 19.43 12.33
CA VAL A 69 -4.09 19.55 11.26
C VAL A 69 -5.49 19.21 11.79
N CYS A 70 -6.45 20.06 11.45
CA CYS A 70 -7.87 19.86 11.71
C CYS A 70 -8.47 18.94 10.64
N LEU A 71 -9.27 17.95 11.06
CA LEU A 71 -9.86 16.93 10.18
C LEU A 71 -11.34 17.17 9.88
N ARG A 72 -11.95 18.15 10.54
CA ARG A 72 -13.40 18.40 10.43
C ARG A 72 -13.70 19.89 10.42
N ASN A 73 -14.64 20.31 9.58
CA ASN A 73 -15.14 21.68 9.58
C ASN A 73 -15.84 22.02 10.90
N SER A 74 -15.65 23.24 11.39
CA SER A 74 -16.42 23.81 12.48
C SER A 74 -16.48 25.33 12.31
N ASP A 75 -17.67 25.83 12.01
CA ASP A 75 -17.88 27.28 11.83
C ASP A 75 -17.68 28.04 13.14
N VAL A 76 -18.11 27.44 14.26
CA VAL A 76 -17.95 28.01 15.62
C VAL A 76 -16.47 28.21 15.95
N LEU A 77 -15.62 27.22 15.64
CA LEU A 77 -14.18 27.30 15.87
C LEU A 77 -13.43 27.98 14.72
N ARG A 78 -14.12 28.35 13.63
CA ARG A 78 -13.56 28.93 12.41
C ARG A 78 -12.46 28.08 11.76
N VAL A 79 -12.58 26.75 11.87
CA VAL A 79 -11.63 25.80 11.24
C VAL A 79 -12.30 25.01 10.14
N LYS A 80 -11.53 24.70 9.09
CA LYS A 80 -11.93 23.81 8.00
C LYS A 80 -11.10 22.52 8.08
N ASN A 81 -11.58 21.48 7.44
CA ASN A 81 -10.79 20.27 7.21
C ASN A 81 -9.54 20.65 6.39
N GLY A 82 -8.38 20.22 6.86
CA GLY A 82 -7.08 20.59 6.31
C GLY A 82 -6.49 21.87 6.87
N THR A 83 -7.16 22.59 7.79
CA THR A 83 -6.53 23.73 8.48
C THR A 83 -5.32 23.24 9.27
N THR A 84 -4.14 23.73 8.90
CA THR A 84 -2.87 23.45 9.59
C THR A 84 -2.42 24.64 10.43
N GLY A 85 -1.67 24.34 11.48
CA GLY A 85 -1.18 25.36 12.39
C GLY A 85 -0.23 24.81 13.44
N THR A 86 0.31 25.72 14.24
CA THR A 86 1.20 25.41 15.36
C THR A 86 0.47 25.69 16.67
N VAL A 87 0.52 24.75 17.61
CA VAL A 87 -0.03 24.94 18.95
C VAL A 87 0.81 25.99 19.68
N GLU A 88 0.21 27.12 20.03
CA GLU A 88 0.89 28.18 20.81
C GLU A 88 0.76 27.93 22.31
N ARG A 89 -0.42 27.46 22.74
CA ARG A 89 -0.73 27.26 24.16
C ARG A 89 -1.61 26.05 24.37
N VAL A 90 -1.34 25.36 25.48
CA VAL A 90 -2.16 24.26 25.99
C VAL A 90 -2.81 24.72 27.28
N ASP A 91 -4.14 24.61 27.36
CA ASP A 91 -4.87 24.87 28.61
C ASP A 91 -5.32 23.53 29.21
N LEU A 92 -4.70 23.11 30.32
CA LEU A 92 -5.05 21.85 30.97
C LEU A 92 -6.35 21.91 31.76
N GLY A 93 -6.73 23.10 32.25
CA GLY A 93 -7.96 23.31 33.02
C GLY A 93 -9.20 23.22 32.11
N GLN A 94 -9.17 23.94 31.00
CA GLN A 94 -10.25 23.92 29.99
C GLN A 94 -10.09 22.78 28.98
N ARG A 95 -8.92 22.13 28.93
CA ARG A 95 -8.55 21.09 27.96
C ARG A 95 -8.70 21.59 26.51
N THR A 96 -8.18 22.77 26.25
CA THR A 96 -8.20 23.43 24.93
C THR A 96 -6.79 23.63 24.37
N LEU A 97 -6.71 23.82 23.04
CA LEU A 97 -5.48 24.20 22.36
C LEU A 97 -5.68 25.55 21.66
N THR A 98 -4.80 26.51 21.91
CA THR A 98 -4.68 27.72 21.09
C THR A 98 -3.72 27.43 19.95
N VAL A 99 -4.18 27.57 18.70
CA VAL A 99 -3.44 27.19 17.50
C VAL A 99 -3.30 28.40 16.57
N SER A 100 -2.06 28.79 16.28
CA SER A 100 -1.74 29.74 15.21
C SER A 100 -1.90 29.05 13.87
N THR A 101 -2.88 29.45 13.08
CA THR A 101 -3.14 28.79 11.78
C THR A 101 -2.25 29.37 10.69
N ASP A 102 -1.81 28.54 9.75
CA ASP A 102 -0.86 28.98 8.70
C ASP A 102 -1.45 30.02 7.75
N ARG A 103 -2.79 30.03 7.61
CA ARG A 103 -3.52 30.82 6.60
C ARG A 103 -4.78 31.45 7.18
N GLY A 104 -4.72 31.95 8.40
CA GLY A 104 -5.90 32.50 9.06
C GLY A 104 -5.60 33.04 10.46
N PRO A 105 -6.64 33.30 11.25
CA PRO A 105 -6.47 33.76 12.62
C PRO A 105 -5.98 32.62 13.52
N THR A 106 -5.48 32.99 14.70
CA THR A 106 -5.35 32.06 15.82
C THR A 106 -6.74 31.56 16.21
N VAL A 107 -6.87 30.25 16.44
CA VAL A 107 -8.12 29.59 16.83
C VAL A 107 -7.95 28.85 18.14
N GLU A 108 -9.04 28.72 18.90
CA GLU A 108 -9.06 27.87 20.09
C GLU A 108 -9.84 26.59 19.79
N LEU A 109 -9.18 25.44 19.88
CA LEU A 109 -9.78 24.13 19.68
C LEU A 109 -10.34 23.63 21.01
N SER A 110 -11.66 23.45 21.06
CA SER A 110 -12.36 23.04 22.28
C SER A 110 -12.09 21.59 22.65
N ARG A 111 -12.22 21.26 23.94
CA ARG A 111 -12.15 19.88 24.46
C ARG A 111 -12.96 18.89 23.63
N ARG A 112 -14.22 19.23 23.32
CA ARG A 112 -15.12 18.37 22.55
C ARG A 112 -14.61 18.10 21.14
N TYR A 113 -13.99 19.11 20.50
CA TYR A 113 -13.42 18.95 19.17
C TYR A 113 -12.18 18.02 19.20
N LEU A 114 -11.35 18.15 20.24
CA LEU A 114 -10.15 17.34 20.46
C LEU A 114 -10.49 15.88 20.80
N GLU A 115 -11.38 15.65 21.77
CA GLU A 115 -11.78 14.30 22.21
C GLU A 115 -12.50 13.51 21.11
N ALA A 116 -13.15 14.20 20.16
CA ALA A 116 -13.74 13.59 18.98
C ALA A 116 -12.70 13.12 17.94
N GLY A 117 -11.40 13.32 18.19
CA GLY A 117 -10.33 12.89 17.29
C GLY A 117 -10.18 13.74 16.03
N ASN A 118 -10.71 14.97 16.03
CA ASN A 118 -10.69 15.85 14.86
C ASN A 118 -9.35 16.58 14.67
N VAL A 119 -8.32 16.26 15.45
CA VAL A 119 -6.99 16.87 15.37
C VAL A 119 -5.91 15.79 15.33
N ARG A 120 -4.91 15.99 14.47
CA ARG A 120 -3.73 15.12 14.38
C ARG A 120 -2.47 15.96 14.28
N HIS A 121 -1.33 15.35 14.58
CA HIS A 121 -0.02 15.90 14.22
C HIS A 121 0.11 16.03 12.70
N ALA A 122 0.80 17.10 12.28
CA ALA A 122 0.96 17.49 10.89
C ALA A 122 2.42 17.68 10.47
N TYR A 123 3.37 17.04 11.17
CA TYR A 123 4.76 16.94 10.70
C TYR A 123 4.83 16.11 9.40
N ALA A 124 3.98 15.09 9.31
CA ALA A 124 3.76 14.30 8.12
C ALA A 124 2.28 14.25 7.74
N LEU A 125 1.98 14.27 6.44
CA LEU A 125 0.64 14.20 5.87
C LEU A 125 0.56 13.15 4.74
N THR A 126 -0.67 12.73 4.41
CA THR A 126 -0.88 12.02 3.15
C THR A 126 -0.89 13.03 2.00
N GLY A 127 -0.51 12.60 0.79
CA GLY A 127 -0.60 13.46 -0.40
C GLY A 127 -1.99 14.10 -0.58
N HIS A 128 -3.06 13.33 -0.38
CA HIS A 128 -4.43 13.85 -0.39
C HIS A 128 -4.69 14.92 0.69
N ALA A 129 -4.20 14.73 1.91
CA ALA A 129 -4.37 15.72 2.98
C ALA A 129 -3.52 16.99 2.77
N ALA A 130 -2.50 16.92 1.90
CA ALA A 130 -1.69 18.07 1.50
C ALA A 130 -2.26 18.80 0.27
N GLN A 131 -3.44 18.43 -0.24
CA GLN A 131 -4.06 19.14 -1.36
C GLN A 131 -4.33 20.61 -0.99
N GLY A 132 -3.88 21.53 -1.85
CA GLY A 132 -3.98 22.97 -1.60
C GLY A 132 -2.97 23.50 -0.58
N LEU A 133 -2.17 22.64 0.07
CA LEU A 133 -1.04 23.06 0.88
C LEU A 133 0.09 23.54 -0.03
N THR A 134 0.74 24.62 0.36
CA THR A 134 1.93 25.15 -0.29
C THR A 134 2.95 25.32 0.81
N VAL A 135 4.06 24.60 0.66
CA VAL A 135 5.17 24.56 1.60
C VAL A 135 6.43 25.04 0.89
N GLU A 136 7.46 25.37 1.64
CA GLU A 136 8.76 25.70 1.07
C GLU A 136 9.44 24.44 0.54
N ARG A 137 9.46 23.35 1.34
CA ARG A 137 10.04 22.06 0.96
C ARG A 137 9.14 20.89 1.32
N ALA A 138 9.18 19.86 0.47
CA ALA A 138 8.45 18.60 0.68
C ALA A 138 9.41 17.40 0.67
N PHE A 139 9.24 16.50 1.64
CA PHE A 139 10.04 15.28 1.79
C PHE A 139 9.14 14.07 1.59
N VAL A 140 9.18 13.46 0.42
CA VAL A 140 8.20 12.46 -0.03
C VAL A 140 8.75 11.06 0.20
N LEU A 141 8.10 10.27 1.05
CA LEU A 141 8.33 8.84 1.17
C LEU A 141 7.52 8.10 0.10
N GLY A 142 8.21 7.70 -0.96
CA GLY A 142 7.67 6.90 -2.05
C GLY A 142 7.73 5.40 -1.74
N ALA A 143 6.63 4.70 -2.04
CA ALA A 143 6.60 3.25 -2.13
C ALA A 143 6.48 2.87 -3.62
N GLY A 144 7.13 1.78 -4.05
CA GLY A 144 7.00 1.25 -5.41
C GLY A 144 5.65 0.57 -5.66
N GLU A 145 4.55 1.27 -5.39
CA GLU A 145 3.18 0.86 -5.70
C GLU A 145 2.86 1.28 -7.13
N ALA A 146 2.14 0.45 -7.90
CA ALA A 146 1.71 0.81 -9.24
C ALA A 146 0.57 1.84 -9.20
N ARG A 147 0.56 2.75 -10.18
CA ARG A 147 -0.40 3.86 -10.34
C ARG A 147 -0.35 4.92 -9.25
N LEU A 148 0.51 5.90 -9.43
CA LEU A 148 0.75 7.01 -8.51
C LEU A 148 0.74 8.36 -9.22
N GLN A 149 0.30 8.47 -10.48
CA GLN A 149 0.40 9.72 -11.23
C GLN A 149 -0.23 10.92 -10.50
N GLU A 150 -1.47 10.80 -10.04
CA GLU A 150 -2.19 11.90 -9.38
C GLU A 150 -1.63 12.16 -7.99
N TRP A 151 -1.36 11.09 -7.23
CA TRP A 151 -0.76 11.22 -5.90
C TRP A 151 0.63 11.85 -5.97
N GLY A 152 1.43 11.43 -6.94
CA GLY A 152 2.77 11.89 -7.22
C GLY A 152 2.77 13.33 -7.72
N TYR A 153 1.90 13.70 -8.65
CA TYR A 153 1.69 15.09 -9.04
C TYR A 153 1.33 15.94 -7.82
N VAL A 154 0.38 15.48 -7.01
CA VAL A 154 -0.02 16.17 -5.77
C VAL A 154 1.10 16.22 -4.74
N ALA A 155 2.00 15.23 -4.64
CA ALA A 155 3.09 15.26 -3.67
C ALA A 155 4.29 16.09 -4.14
N LEU A 156 4.58 16.06 -5.45
CA LEU A 156 5.74 16.70 -6.06
C LEU A 156 5.53 18.20 -6.35
N SER A 157 4.27 18.66 -6.49
CA SER A 157 3.93 20.05 -6.83
C SER A 157 3.66 20.98 -5.64
N ARG A 158 3.84 20.53 -4.38
CA ARG A 158 3.45 21.30 -3.18
C ARG A 158 4.55 22.21 -2.65
N ALA A 159 5.81 21.90 -2.98
CA ALA A 159 6.96 22.69 -2.58
C ALA A 159 7.21 23.84 -3.55
N ARG A 160 7.56 25.01 -3.02
CA ARG A 160 8.03 26.15 -3.82
C ARG A 160 9.48 26.02 -4.22
N ALA A 161 10.33 25.54 -3.32
CA ALA A 161 11.77 25.46 -3.53
C ALA A 161 12.24 24.06 -3.93
N GLU A 162 11.96 23.05 -3.09
CA GLU A 162 12.54 21.72 -3.29
C GLU A 162 11.58 20.60 -2.86
N THR A 163 11.46 19.58 -3.70
CA THR A 163 10.87 18.30 -3.32
C THR A 163 11.93 17.19 -3.36
N ARG A 164 12.19 16.54 -2.23
CA ARG A 164 13.08 15.37 -2.15
C ARG A 164 12.28 14.08 -2.05
N LEU A 165 12.60 13.13 -2.92
CA LEU A 165 11.95 11.83 -2.96
C LEU A 165 12.83 10.74 -2.33
N TYR A 166 12.22 9.95 -1.44
CA TYR A 166 12.84 8.84 -0.75
C TYR A 166 12.09 7.56 -1.09
N VAL A 167 12.68 6.74 -1.96
CA VAL A 167 12.06 5.49 -2.41
C VAL A 167 12.56 4.33 -1.56
N THR A 168 11.65 3.59 -0.93
CA THR A 168 12.02 2.35 -0.24
C THR A 168 12.02 1.19 -1.23
N GLY A 169 13.18 0.57 -1.43
CA GLY A 169 13.31 -0.66 -2.20
C GLY A 169 12.89 -1.89 -1.43
N ASN A 170 11.58 -2.15 -1.31
CA ASN A 170 11.12 -3.52 -1.14
C ASN A 170 10.27 -3.87 -2.38
N PRO A 171 10.60 -4.93 -3.14
CA PRO A 171 9.66 -5.49 -4.10
C PRO A 171 8.35 -5.83 -3.39
N ARG A 172 7.21 -5.47 -4.00
CA ARG A 172 5.92 -6.01 -3.59
C ARG A 172 5.26 -6.68 -4.77
N GLU A 173 4.77 -7.87 -4.49
CA GLU A 173 3.80 -8.63 -5.27
C GLU A 173 2.59 -7.73 -5.56
N HIS A 174 2.23 -7.60 -6.84
CA HIS A 174 1.02 -6.94 -7.28
C HIS A 174 -0.22 -7.63 -6.70
N GLU A 175 -1.22 -6.85 -6.26
CA GLU A 175 -2.60 -7.33 -6.06
C GLU A 175 -3.38 -7.41 -7.41
N SER A 176 -2.68 -7.84 -8.46
CA SER A 176 -3.25 -8.13 -9.77
C SER A 176 -3.15 -9.64 -10.01
N HIS A 177 -4.14 -10.23 -10.67
CA HIS A 177 -4.26 -11.67 -10.95
C HIS A 177 -3.13 -12.31 -11.82
N PHE A 178 -1.96 -11.67 -11.93
CA PHE A 178 -0.76 -12.17 -12.58
C PHE A 178 0.46 -11.91 -11.68
N HIS A 179 1.14 -12.98 -11.27
CA HIS A 179 2.37 -12.91 -10.48
C HIS A 179 3.57 -12.59 -11.38
N ASP A 180 3.72 -11.35 -11.81
CA ASP A 180 5.04 -10.84 -12.23
C ASP A 180 5.64 -10.09 -11.03
N LEU A 181 6.70 -10.65 -10.45
CA LEU A 181 7.56 -9.90 -9.55
C LEU A 181 8.22 -8.81 -10.38
N ASP A 182 7.93 -7.56 -10.05
CA ASP A 182 8.60 -6.44 -10.70
C ASP A 182 10.01 -6.29 -10.12
N ASP A 183 10.98 -6.97 -10.76
CA ASP A 183 12.39 -7.01 -10.37
C ASP A 183 13.17 -5.74 -10.76
N ARG A 184 12.51 -4.71 -11.31
CA ARG A 184 13.16 -3.44 -11.63
C ARG A 184 13.65 -2.70 -10.38
N ASP A 185 14.70 -1.90 -10.56
CA ASP A 185 15.21 -1.00 -9.54
C ASP A 185 14.08 -0.15 -8.92
N PRO A 186 14.06 0.08 -7.59
CA PRO A 186 13.00 0.83 -6.93
C PRO A 186 12.70 2.20 -7.54
N LEU A 187 13.72 2.92 -8.02
CA LEU A 187 13.54 4.22 -8.65
C LEU A 187 12.82 4.09 -9.99
N THR A 188 13.17 3.10 -10.80
CA THR A 188 12.49 2.80 -12.06
C THR A 188 11.03 2.40 -11.83
N ARG A 189 10.74 1.60 -10.80
CA ARG A 189 9.37 1.23 -10.44
C ARG A 189 8.55 2.44 -10.01
N PHE A 190 9.15 3.32 -9.21
CA PHE A 190 8.48 4.54 -8.79
C PHE A 190 8.25 5.51 -9.96
N GLY A 191 9.22 5.68 -10.86
CA GLY A 191 9.08 6.50 -12.06
C GLY A 191 7.92 6.03 -12.93
N ARG A 192 7.84 4.73 -13.22
CA ARG A 192 6.69 4.15 -13.95
C ARG A 192 5.37 4.36 -13.22
N ALA A 193 5.34 4.20 -11.90
CA ALA A 193 4.14 4.45 -11.13
C ALA A 193 3.66 5.92 -11.26
N LEU A 194 4.56 6.89 -11.33
CA LEU A 194 4.21 8.29 -11.60
C LEU A 194 3.64 8.53 -13.01
N GLU A 195 3.95 7.65 -13.97
CA GLU A 195 3.42 7.73 -15.34
C GLU A 195 2.03 7.08 -15.47
N GLU A 196 1.66 6.20 -14.54
CA GLU A 196 0.41 5.46 -14.57
C GLU A 196 -0.67 6.14 -13.71
N SER A 197 -1.78 6.51 -14.35
CA SER A 197 -2.97 7.08 -13.70
C SER A 197 -3.63 6.09 -12.74
N ALA A 198 -3.94 6.54 -11.53
CA ALA A 198 -4.76 5.84 -10.55
C ALA A 198 -6.26 6.12 -10.71
N VAL A 199 -6.63 7.06 -11.59
CA VAL A 199 -8.03 7.31 -11.96
C VAL A 199 -8.50 6.16 -12.84
N GLU A 200 -9.49 5.41 -12.34
CA GLU A 200 -10.29 4.54 -13.21
C GLU A 200 -11.21 5.45 -14.05
N PRO A 201 -11.04 5.50 -15.39
CA PRO A 201 -11.93 6.30 -16.22
C PRO A 201 -13.34 5.73 -16.12
N LEU A 202 -14.37 6.59 -16.12
CA LEU A 202 -15.73 6.15 -16.37
C LEU A 202 -15.76 5.32 -17.66
N ALA A 203 -16.60 4.28 -17.70
CA ALA A 203 -16.68 3.37 -18.85
C ALA A 203 -16.89 4.09 -20.20
N VAL A 204 -17.44 5.31 -20.18
CA VAL A 204 -17.70 6.16 -21.36
C VAL A 204 -16.47 6.98 -21.82
N ASP A 205 -15.51 7.25 -20.93
CA ASP A 205 -14.32 8.08 -21.19
C ASP A 205 -13.07 7.26 -21.51
N GLN A 206 -13.18 5.94 -21.49
CA GLN A 206 -12.14 5.05 -21.99
C GLN A 206 -12.04 5.22 -23.49
N ARG A 207 -11.10 6.04 -23.95
CA ARG A 207 -10.73 6.07 -25.37
C ARG A 207 -10.19 4.68 -25.73
N PRO A 208 -10.81 3.97 -26.70
CA PRO A 208 -10.24 2.73 -27.17
C PRO A 208 -8.83 3.02 -27.68
N LEU A 209 -7.87 2.18 -27.28
CA LEU A 209 -6.49 2.26 -27.77
C LEU A 209 -6.51 2.36 -29.30
N ARG A 210 -5.66 3.24 -29.85
CA ARG A 210 -5.49 3.41 -31.29
C ARG A 210 -5.14 2.04 -31.88
N SER A 211 -6.05 1.51 -32.68
CA SER A 211 -5.97 0.17 -33.25
C SER A 211 -4.61 -0.06 -33.91
N GLY A 212 -3.84 -1.00 -33.36
CA GLY A 212 -2.77 -1.69 -34.10
C GLY A 212 -3.36 -2.49 -35.28
N PRO A 213 -2.50 -3.12 -36.11
CA PRO A 213 -2.88 -3.64 -37.42
C PRO A 213 -4.18 -4.44 -37.34
N ARG A 214 -5.10 -4.21 -38.30
CA ARG A 214 -6.39 -4.91 -38.41
C ARG A 214 -6.14 -6.42 -38.47
N HIS A 215 -6.12 -7.05 -37.31
CA HIS A 215 -6.30 -8.48 -37.19
C HIS A 215 -7.80 -8.71 -37.26
N GLU A 216 -8.23 -9.43 -38.29
CA GLU A 216 -9.57 -9.97 -38.44
C GLU A 216 -10.09 -10.48 -37.09
N ALA A 217 -11.25 -9.95 -36.70
CA ALA A 217 -12.07 -10.28 -35.53
C ALA A 217 -11.38 -11.18 -34.48
N ARG A 218 -10.69 -10.56 -33.52
CA ARG A 218 -10.41 -11.21 -32.23
C ARG A 218 -11.78 -11.46 -31.55
N PRO A 219 -12.16 -12.71 -31.23
CA PRO A 219 -13.36 -12.94 -30.45
C PRO A 219 -13.12 -12.36 -29.06
N GLU A 220 -13.98 -11.43 -28.67
CA GLU A 220 -14.06 -10.86 -27.34
C GLU A 220 -14.14 -11.99 -26.30
N ILE A 221 -13.44 -11.79 -25.19
CA ILE A 221 -13.46 -12.68 -24.04
C ILE A 221 -14.81 -12.49 -23.34
N GLU A 222 -15.88 -13.04 -23.92
CA GLU A 222 -17.06 -13.44 -23.17
C GLU A 222 -16.69 -14.72 -22.40
N ARG A 223 -15.99 -14.56 -21.27
CA ARG A 223 -15.89 -15.66 -20.30
C ARG A 223 -17.07 -15.51 -19.35
N ALA A 224 -17.83 -16.59 -19.19
CA ALA A 224 -18.89 -16.60 -18.19
C ALA A 224 -18.26 -16.32 -16.81
N PRO A 225 -18.90 -15.48 -15.96
CA PRO A 225 -18.41 -15.27 -14.60
C PRO A 225 -18.32 -16.62 -13.88
N LEU A 226 -17.18 -16.88 -13.25
CA LEU A 226 -16.94 -18.11 -12.49
C LEU A 226 -18.01 -18.30 -11.43
N SER A 227 -18.44 -19.55 -11.22
CA SER A 227 -19.36 -19.89 -10.13
C SER A 227 -18.76 -19.49 -8.78
N PRO A 228 -19.55 -18.96 -7.82
CA PRO A 228 -19.08 -18.68 -6.46
C PRO A 228 -18.34 -19.85 -5.80
N ASP A 229 -18.73 -21.08 -6.11
CA ASP A 229 -18.09 -22.30 -5.59
C ASP A 229 -16.71 -22.56 -6.21
N ASP A 230 -16.55 -22.32 -7.51
CA ASP A 230 -15.27 -22.43 -8.20
C ASP A 230 -14.28 -21.36 -7.69
N HIS A 231 -14.78 -20.15 -7.41
CA HIS A 231 -14.01 -19.10 -6.76
C HIS A 231 -13.54 -19.49 -5.36
N LEU A 232 -14.43 -20.06 -4.54
CA LEU A 232 -14.08 -20.51 -3.19
C LEU A 232 -13.07 -21.65 -3.22
N HIS A 233 -13.26 -22.62 -4.12
CA HIS A 233 -12.39 -23.78 -4.27
C HIS A 233 -10.96 -23.39 -4.71
N LEU A 234 -10.84 -22.54 -5.73
CA LEU A 234 -9.53 -22.03 -6.16
C LEU A 234 -8.83 -21.22 -5.07
N ARG A 235 -9.57 -20.39 -4.33
CA ARG A 235 -9.03 -19.64 -3.19
C ARG A 235 -8.51 -20.57 -2.09
N LEU A 236 -9.21 -21.66 -1.80
CA LEU A 236 -8.78 -22.63 -0.78
C LEU A 236 -7.48 -23.34 -1.18
N LEU A 237 -7.37 -23.77 -2.45
CA LEU A 237 -6.15 -24.40 -2.97
C LEU A 237 -4.97 -23.41 -2.98
N GLU A 238 -5.21 -22.16 -3.37
CA GLU A 238 -4.19 -21.10 -3.32
C GLU A 238 -3.73 -20.81 -1.89
N HIS A 239 -4.67 -20.77 -0.93
CA HIS A 239 -4.34 -20.60 0.48
C HIS A 239 -3.52 -21.78 1.03
N LYS A 240 -3.93 -23.02 0.72
CA LYS A 240 -3.20 -24.24 1.09
C LYS A 240 -1.79 -24.26 0.52
N ARG A 241 -1.62 -23.87 -0.76
CA ARG A 241 -0.30 -23.74 -1.42
C ARG A 241 0.59 -22.75 -0.66
N ARG A 242 0.07 -21.56 -0.34
CA ARG A 242 0.81 -20.52 0.40
C ARG A 242 1.23 -21.00 1.80
N ALA A 243 0.35 -21.69 2.51
CA ALA A 243 0.66 -22.25 3.82
C ALA A 243 1.81 -23.28 3.75
N LEU A 244 1.77 -24.16 2.74
CA LEU A 244 2.82 -25.17 2.51
C LEU A 244 4.17 -24.54 2.14
N THR A 245 4.18 -23.52 1.28
CA THR A 245 5.41 -22.76 0.95
C THR A 245 6.01 -22.14 2.21
N LYS A 246 5.19 -21.49 3.05
CA LYS A 246 5.67 -20.89 4.30
C LYS A 246 6.26 -21.93 5.26
N THR A 247 5.66 -23.11 5.36
CA THR A 247 6.20 -24.20 6.20
C THR A 247 7.52 -24.74 5.65
N ARG A 248 7.65 -24.87 4.32
CA ARG A 248 8.89 -25.28 3.67
C ARG A 248 10.01 -24.29 3.96
N ASP A 249 9.78 -23.00 3.68
CA ASP A 249 10.81 -21.97 3.88
C ASP A 249 11.26 -21.88 5.35
N ALA A 250 10.35 -22.17 6.30
CA ALA A 250 10.69 -22.22 7.72
C ALA A 250 11.54 -23.44 8.08
N ALA A 251 11.28 -24.60 7.47
CA ALA A 251 12.09 -25.81 7.66
C ALA A 251 13.48 -25.65 7.00
N GLU A 252 13.57 -25.04 5.82
CA GLU A 252 14.83 -24.73 5.12
C GLU A 252 15.72 -23.80 5.96
N ARG A 253 15.17 -22.72 6.53
CA ARG A 253 15.94 -21.84 7.43
C ARG A 253 16.49 -22.57 8.67
N LYS A 254 15.71 -23.51 9.23
CA LYS A 254 16.16 -24.31 10.38
C LYS A 254 17.24 -25.31 9.98
N LEU A 255 17.10 -25.92 8.80
CA LEU A 255 18.11 -26.80 8.22
C LEU A 255 19.45 -26.07 8.04
N GLU A 256 19.43 -24.90 7.39
CA GLU A 256 20.63 -24.06 7.20
C GLU A 256 21.26 -23.61 8.52
N ALA A 257 20.45 -23.34 9.55
CA ALA A 257 20.96 -23.02 10.88
C ALA A 257 21.65 -24.23 11.52
N ALA A 258 21.03 -25.40 11.51
CA ALA A 258 21.60 -26.62 12.07
C ALA A 258 22.88 -27.06 11.33
N GLU A 259 22.94 -26.91 10.00
CA GLU A 259 24.14 -27.17 9.20
C GLU A 259 25.30 -26.23 9.56
N ARG A 260 25.03 -24.94 9.76
CA ARG A 260 26.02 -23.96 10.21
C ARG A 260 26.55 -24.26 11.61
N GLU A 261 25.67 -24.61 12.55
CA GLU A 261 26.05 -24.97 13.92
C GLU A 261 26.90 -26.26 13.95
N LEU A 262 26.55 -27.26 13.13
CA LEU A 262 27.35 -28.48 12.99
C LEU A 262 28.76 -28.19 12.42
N ALA A 263 28.86 -27.26 11.46
CA ALA A 263 30.14 -26.84 10.88
C ALA A 263 31.04 -26.10 11.88
N GLN A 264 30.44 -25.31 12.79
CA GLN A 264 31.16 -24.60 13.86
C GLN A 264 31.49 -25.51 15.06
N CYS A 265 30.89 -26.69 15.16
CA CYS A 265 31.10 -27.61 16.26
C CYS A 265 32.42 -28.39 16.11
N GLY A 266 33.38 -28.17 17.02
CA GLY A 266 34.67 -28.85 17.03
C GLY A 266 34.60 -30.39 17.11
N PRO A 267 35.65 -31.10 16.65
CA PRO A 267 35.62 -32.56 16.40
C PRO A 267 35.39 -33.42 17.65
N LEU A 268 35.74 -32.91 18.84
CA LEU A 268 35.65 -33.63 20.11
C LEU A 268 34.26 -33.60 20.76
N ARG A 269 33.28 -32.88 20.18
CA ARG A 269 31.92 -32.72 20.73
C ARG A 269 30.93 -33.71 20.11
N HIS A 270 31.22 -35.01 20.16
CA HIS A 270 30.46 -36.07 19.49
C HIS A 270 28.94 -36.01 19.74
N ARG A 271 28.51 -35.93 21.00
CA ARG A 271 27.09 -35.87 21.38
C ARG A 271 26.32 -34.70 20.74
N ARG A 272 26.91 -33.50 20.75
CA ARG A 272 26.32 -32.31 20.11
C ARG A 272 26.28 -32.41 18.59
N ARG A 273 27.31 -33.02 17.98
CA ARG A 273 27.34 -33.26 16.54
C ARG A 273 26.24 -34.25 16.13
N ASP A 274 25.98 -35.27 16.94
CA ASP A 274 24.91 -36.24 16.68
C ASP A 274 23.51 -35.62 16.85
N GLU A 275 23.33 -34.73 17.84
CA GLU A 275 22.11 -33.92 17.99
C GLU A 275 21.84 -33.08 16.73
N PHE A 276 22.83 -32.32 16.25
CA PHE A 276 22.66 -31.52 15.03
C PHE A 276 22.43 -32.37 13.77
N ARG A 277 23.10 -33.52 13.63
CA ARG A 277 22.82 -34.46 12.53
C ARG A 277 21.38 -34.97 12.57
N GLY A 278 20.85 -35.27 13.76
CA GLY A 278 19.46 -35.65 13.96
C GLY A 278 18.49 -34.53 13.57
N GLU A 279 18.79 -33.30 13.96
CA GLU A 279 17.99 -32.12 13.59
C GLU A 279 18.01 -31.86 12.08
N ILE A 280 19.17 -31.93 11.44
CA ILE A 280 19.33 -31.82 9.98
C ILE A 280 18.51 -32.89 9.26
N ALA A 281 18.57 -34.15 9.69
CA ALA A 281 17.79 -35.23 9.11
C ALA A 281 16.28 -35.00 9.24
N LEU A 282 15.83 -34.49 10.39
CA LEU A 282 14.43 -34.15 10.64
C LEU A 282 13.97 -32.99 9.74
N GLN A 283 14.75 -31.91 9.64
CA GLN A 283 14.37 -30.76 8.82
C GLN A 283 14.39 -31.10 7.33
N ARG A 284 15.36 -31.88 6.83
CA ARG A 284 15.36 -32.38 5.45
C ARG A 284 14.10 -33.15 5.12
N ARG A 285 13.71 -34.10 5.99
CA ARG A 285 12.48 -34.87 5.81
C ARG A 285 11.22 -33.99 5.85
N ALA A 286 11.21 -32.95 6.68
CA ALA A 286 10.11 -31.99 6.71
C ALA A 286 10.01 -31.18 5.40
N VAL A 287 11.15 -30.74 4.84
CA VAL A 287 11.21 -30.06 3.54
C VAL A 287 10.68 -30.97 2.43
N ASP A 288 11.14 -32.21 2.36
CA ASP A 288 10.71 -33.19 1.35
C ASP A 288 9.19 -33.41 1.38
N LEU A 289 8.63 -33.68 2.58
CA LEU A 289 7.19 -33.85 2.76
C LEU A 289 6.38 -32.60 2.39
N THR A 290 6.90 -31.40 2.67
CA THR A 290 6.24 -30.16 2.25
C THR A 290 6.30 -29.95 0.75
N ASN A 291 7.40 -30.32 0.09
CA ASN A 291 7.55 -30.24 -1.37
C ASN A 291 6.60 -31.20 -2.08
N GLU A 292 6.46 -32.44 -1.60
CA GLU A 292 5.48 -33.40 -2.12
C GLU A 292 4.04 -32.85 -2.03
N ARG A 293 3.66 -32.32 -0.85
CA ARG A 293 2.33 -31.73 -0.65
C ARG A 293 2.10 -30.48 -1.50
N LEU A 294 3.15 -29.69 -1.73
CA LEU A 294 3.10 -28.51 -2.57
C LEU A 294 2.91 -28.89 -4.05
N ALA A 295 3.61 -29.93 -4.51
CA ALA A 295 3.46 -30.47 -5.86
C ALA A 295 2.01 -30.94 -6.10
N VAL A 296 1.47 -31.77 -5.20
CA VAL A 296 0.08 -32.25 -5.28
C VAL A 296 -0.92 -31.08 -5.32
N THR A 297 -0.77 -30.10 -4.42
CA THR A 297 -1.67 -28.94 -4.35
C THR A 297 -1.60 -28.08 -5.62
N THR A 298 -0.41 -27.96 -6.21
CA THR A 298 -0.19 -27.20 -7.45
C THR A 298 -0.84 -27.92 -8.63
N THR A 299 -0.65 -29.24 -8.75
CA THR A 299 -1.34 -30.05 -9.76
C THR A 299 -2.85 -29.96 -9.63
N SER A 300 -3.41 -30.06 -8.42
CA SER A 300 -4.86 -29.91 -8.20
C SER A 300 -5.38 -28.55 -8.67
N LEU A 301 -4.62 -27.48 -8.39
CA LEU A 301 -4.98 -26.12 -8.78
C LEU A 301 -4.96 -25.94 -10.31
N ASP A 302 -3.97 -26.51 -10.99
CA ASP A 302 -3.89 -26.49 -12.46
C ASP A 302 -4.99 -27.33 -13.11
N THR A 303 -5.33 -28.50 -12.55
CA THR A 303 -6.45 -29.31 -13.01
C THR A 303 -7.78 -28.60 -12.84
N SER A 304 -8.05 -27.98 -11.69
CA SER A 304 -9.29 -27.21 -11.47
C SER A 304 -9.40 -26.04 -12.44
N ARG A 305 -8.30 -25.31 -12.70
CA ARG A 305 -8.26 -24.24 -13.70
C ARG A 305 -8.55 -24.76 -15.11
N LEU A 306 -8.04 -25.95 -15.46
CA LEU A 306 -8.27 -26.55 -16.77
C LEU A 306 -9.72 -27.02 -16.93
N GLU A 307 -10.32 -27.61 -15.90
CA GLU A 307 -11.72 -28.04 -15.90
C GLU A 307 -12.69 -26.86 -16.04
N ILE A 308 -12.44 -25.78 -15.31
CA ILE A 308 -13.18 -24.53 -15.43
C ILE A 308 -13.12 -24.01 -16.87
N ARG A 309 -11.92 -23.97 -17.48
CA ARG A 309 -11.74 -23.57 -18.89
C ARG A 309 -12.46 -24.52 -19.87
N ARG A 310 -12.55 -25.81 -19.57
CA ARG A 310 -13.26 -26.79 -20.41
C ARG A 310 -14.78 -26.62 -20.33
N ARG A 311 -15.33 -26.32 -19.15
CA ARG A 311 -16.77 -26.02 -18.96
C ARG A 311 -17.18 -24.77 -19.74
N ASP A 312 -16.37 -23.72 -19.68
CA ASP A 312 -16.59 -22.45 -20.39
C ASP A 312 -16.69 -22.66 -21.92
N ARG A 313 -15.79 -23.47 -22.50
CA ARG A 313 -15.83 -23.86 -23.93
C ARG A 313 -17.03 -24.75 -24.30
N GLY A 314 -17.60 -25.48 -23.35
CA GLY A 314 -18.76 -26.34 -23.59
C GLY A 314 -20.08 -25.58 -23.64
N VAL A 315 -20.21 -24.51 -22.85
CA VAL A 315 -21.35 -23.57 -22.87
C VAL A 315 -21.38 -22.82 -24.20
N ASP A 316 -20.21 -22.35 -24.66
CA ASP A 316 -20.04 -21.60 -25.89
C ASP A 316 -20.44 -22.39 -27.16
N ARG A 317 -20.30 -23.73 -27.12
CA ARG A 317 -20.74 -24.63 -28.20
C ARG A 317 -22.27 -24.77 -28.26
N ARG A 318 -22.95 -24.84 -27.11
CA ARG A 318 -24.42 -24.94 -27.03
C ARG A 318 -25.12 -23.63 -27.41
N VAL A 319 -24.54 -22.49 -27.05
CA VAL A 319 -25.07 -21.16 -27.42
C VAL A 319 -25.04 -20.97 -28.95
N ARG A 320 -23.94 -21.36 -29.62
CA ARG A 320 -23.82 -21.29 -31.08
C ARG A 320 -24.80 -22.22 -31.82
N GLU A 321 -25.13 -23.39 -31.25
CA GLU A 321 -26.15 -24.29 -31.83
C GLU A 321 -27.58 -23.74 -31.73
N LEU A 322 -27.87 -22.96 -30.68
CA LEU A 322 -29.18 -22.30 -30.51
C LEU A 322 -29.32 -21.06 -31.42
N ASP A 323 -28.28 -20.25 -31.55
CA ASP A 323 -28.25 -19.08 -32.45
C ASP A 323 -28.32 -19.48 -33.93
N GLY A 324 -27.69 -20.59 -34.32
CA GLY A 324 -27.78 -21.13 -35.67
C GLY A 324 -29.19 -21.61 -36.06
N ARG A 325 -30.04 -21.94 -35.07
CA ARG A 325 -31.47 -22.28 -35.29
C ARG A 325 -32.35 -21.03 -35.37
N ALA A 326 -32.02 -19.97 -34.64
CA ALA A 326 -32.75 -18.69 -34.68
C ALA A 326 -32.57 -17.96 -36.02
N ARG A 327 -31.34 -17.88 -36.55
CA ARG A 327 -31.04 -17.18 -37.81
C ARG A 327 -31.65 -17.83 -39.07
N ARG A 328 -32.04 -19.12 -39.02
CA ARG A 328 -32.79 -19.76 -40.12
C ARG A 328 -34.27 -19.38 -40.16
N ARG A 329 -34.82 -18.76 -39.10
CA ARG A 329 -36.21 -18.30 -39.07
C ARG A 329 -36.41 -16.86 -39.55
N GLU A 330 -35.38 -16.01 -39.52
CA GLU A 330 -35.49 -14.58 -39.85
C GLU A 330 -35.15 -14.24 -41.31
N GLY A 331 -34.77 -15.21 -42.14
CA GLY A 331 -34.47 -15.03 -43.57
C GLY A 331 -35.68 -14.94 -44.51
N MET A 332 -36.87 -14.59 -44.01
CA MET A 332 -38.05 -14.31 -44.84
C MET A 332 -38.63 -12.94 -44.48
N GLY A 333 -38.41 -11.93 -45.33
CA GLY A 333 -39.32 -10.79 -45.40
C GLY A 333 -38.70 -9.42 -45.70
N LEU A 334 -38.80 -9.06 -46.99
CA LEU A 334 -39.26 -7.76 -47.49
C LEU A 334 -38.26 -6.59 -47.65
N THR A 335 -37.93 -6.38 -48.93
CA THR A 335 -37.50 -5.15 -49.63
C THR A 335 -38.48 -3.99 -49.51
N LEU A 336 -37.96 -2.75 -49.52
CA LEU A 336 -38.63 -1.61 -50.16
C LEU A 336 -37.63 -0.49 -50.53
N GLU A 337 -37.71 -0.09 -51.81
CA GLU A 337 -37.13 1.10 -52.47
C GLU A 337 -37.66 2.40 -51.83
N ARG A 338 -36.96 3.55 -51.90
CA ARG A 338 -36.47 4.32 -53.06
C ARG A 338 -35.23 5.14 -52.71
#